data_AF-A0A2S7DEZ4-F1
#
_entry.id   AF-A0A2S7DEZ4-F1
#
_cell.length_a   1.000
_cell.length_b   1.000
_cell.length_c   1.000
_cell.angle_alpha   90.00
_cell.angle_beta   90.00
_cell.angle_gamma   90.00
#
_symmetry.space_group_name_H-M   'P 1'
#
loop_
_entity.id
_entity.type
_entity.pdbx_description
1 polymer ?
#
loop_
_entity_poly.entity_id
_entity_poly.type
_entity_poly.pdbx_seq_one_letter_code
_entity_poly.pdbx_strand_id
1 'polypeptide(L)' 'MDMNWLNPVVGQNTNRDEWCVLRVGPGGADVLARVRRNEMGGADVTLSIAGSSVIPPAVPLPIAQAFEVAAEFARNLAR' A
#
# COMPACT_ATOMS: atom_id res chain seq x y z
N MET A 1 3.60 8.77 16.61
CA MET A 1 4.39 7.80 17.39
C MET A 1 4.20 6.46 16.73
N ASP A 2 5.22 5.91 16.09
CA ASP A 2 5.14 4.60 15.43
C ASP A 2 4.84 3.51 16.47
N MET A 3 3.71 2.83 16.30
CA MET A 3 3.34 1.70 17.16
C MET A 3 4.08 0.44 16.70
N ASN A 4 5.26 0.24 17.27
CA ASN A 4 6.05 -0.97 17.06
C ASN A 4 5.47 -2.13 17.89
N TRP A 5 4.49 -2.83 17.35
CA TRP A 5 4.05 -4.11 17.90
C TRP A 5 5.01 -5.23 17.47
N LEU A 6 5.39 -6.09 18.41
CA LEU A 6 6.18 -7.28 18.12
C LEU A 6 5.39 -8.26 17.25
N ASN A 7 5.73 -8.33 15.97
CA ASN A 7 5.31 -9.43 15.12
C ASN A 7 6.19 -10.65 15.44
N PRO A 8 5.67 -11.74 16.04
CA PRO A 8 6.49 -12.89 16.42
C PRO A 8 7.07 -13.65 15.22
N VAL A 9 6.58 -13.38 14.00
CA VAL A 9 7.06 -14.01 12.76
C VAL A 9 8.11 -13.17 12.04
N VAL A 10 8.09 -11.84 12.18
CA VAL A 10 8.89 -10.90 11.37
C VAL A 10 9.82 -10.00 12.22
N GLY A 11 9.64 -9.99 13.54
CA GLY A 11 10.41 -9.16 14.47
C GLY A 11 9.88 -7.71 14.61
N GLN A 12 10.71 -6.85 15.21
CA GLN A 12 10.39 -5.50 15.73
C GLN A 12 10.07 -4.42 14.66
N ASN A 13 10.06 -4.74 13.37
CA ASN A 13 10.13 -3.73 12.30
C ASN A 13 8.96 -3.75 11.32
N THR A 14 7.76 -4.16 11.75
CA THR A 14 6.57 -4.09 10.89
C THR A 14 5.85 -2.76 11.10
N ASN A 15 5.81 -1.92 10.06
CA ASN A 15 4.95 -0.74 10.04
C ASN A 15 3.48 -1.19 9.91
N ARG A 16 2.68 -0.99 10.96
CA ARG A 16 1.25 -1.34 10.97
C ARG A 16 0.35 -0.29 10.34
N ASP A 17 0.90 0.88 10.08
CA ASP A 17 0.21 1.98 9.44
C ASP A 17 0.44 1.97 7.93
N GLU A 18 1.09 0.93 7.37
CA GLU A 18 1.29 0.78 5.94
C GLU A 18 0.87 -0.61 5.44
N TRP A 19 0.14 -0.63 4.32
CA TRP A 19 -0.30 -1.83 3.63
C TRP A 19 0.09 -1.75 2.15
N CYS A 20 0.62 -2.85 1.61
CA CYS A 20 0.94 -2.98 0.20
C CYS A 20 -0.04 -3.93 -0.49
N VAL A 21 -0.58 -3.52 -1.63
CA VAL A 21 -1.24 -4.44 -2.57
C VAL A 21 -0.15 -5.03 -3.48
N LEU A 22 -0.01 -6.35 -3.43
CA LEU A 22 1.02 -7.08 -4.15
C LEU A 22 0.44 -7.87 -5.31
N ARG A 23 1.15 -7.87 -6.43
CA ARG A 23 1.01 -8.88 -7.47
C ARG A 23 2.13 -9.90 -7.30
N VAL A 24 1.78 -11.15 -7.01
CA VAL A 24 2.75 -12.22 -6.80
C VAL A 24 2.80 -13.11 -8.04
N GLY A 25 4.01 -13.40 -8.51
CA GLY A 25 4.26 -14.32 -9.61
C GLY A 25 5.55 -15.13 -9.43
N PRO A 26 5.91 -15.98 -10.39
CA PRO A 26 7.09 -16.86 -10.29
C PRO A 26 8.42 -16.11 -10.10
N GLY A 27 8.50 -14.86 -10.57
CA GLY A 27 9.69 -14.00 -10.46
C GLY A 27 9.75 -13.16 -9.18
N GLY A 28 8.76 -13.25 -8.29
CA GLY A 28 8.69 -12.44 -7.07
C GLY A 28 7.36 -11.70 -6.93
N ALA A 29 7.36 -10.59 -6.19
CA ALA A 29 6.18 -9.78 -5.94
C ALA A 29 6.42 -8.31 -6.31
N ASP A 30 5.51 -7.75 -7.09
CA ASP A 30 5.47 -6.33 -7.41
C ASP A 30 4.49 -5.60 -6.50
N VAL A 31 4.89 -4.44 -5.97
CA VAL A 31 3.97 -3.55 -5.25
C VAL A 31 3.17 -2.75 -6.28
N LEU A 32 1.85 -2.93 -6.30
CA LEU A 32 0.95 -2.20 -7.19
C LEU A 32 0.39 -0.93 -6.53
N ALA A 33 0.16 -0.97 -5.23
CA ALA A 33 -0.33 0.18 -4.48
C ALA A 33 0.16 0.11 -3.03
N ARG A 34 0.31 1.28 -2.40
CA ARG A 34 0.58 1.45 -0.98
C ARG A 34 -0.53 2.28 -0.37
N VAL A 35 -1.05 1.84 0.77
CA VAL A 35 -1.98 2.59 1.60
C VAL A 35 -1.28 2.85 2.91
N ARG A 36 -1.11 4.11 3.30
CA ARG A 36 -0.48 4.49 4.57
C ARG A 36 -1.44 5.31 5.40
N ARG A 37 -1.77 4.88 6.62
CA ARG A 37 -2.58 5.69 7.54
C ARG A 37 -1.88 7.02 7.79
N ASN A 38 -2.63 8.11 7.68
CA ASN A 38 -2.12 9.45 7.94
C ASN A 38 -2.60 9.98 9.30
N GLU A 39 -2.00 11.07 9.76
CA GLU A 39 -2.28 11.66 11.08
C GLU A 39 -3.68 12.29 11.17
N MET A 40 -4.37 12.45 10.04
CA MET A 40 -5.71 13.05 9.95
C MET A 40 -6.85 12.03 10.07
N GLY A 41 -6.54 10.77 10.40
CA GLY A 41 -7.54 9.70 10.52
C GLY A 41 -7.97 9.08 9.19
N GLY A 42 -7.32 9.45 8.09
CA GLY A 42 -7.47 8.84 6.77
C GLY A 42 -6.28 7.97 6.40
N ALA A 43 -6.06 7.81 5.10
CA ALA A 43 -4.87 7.17 4.56
C ALA A 43 -4.44 7.83 3.24
N ASP A 44 -3.13 7.87 3.03
CA ASP A 44 -2.52 8.29 1.79
C ASP A 44 -2.36 7.06 0.89
N VAL A 45 -2.91 7.12 -0.33
CA VAL A 45 -2.75 6.06 -1.33
C VAL A 45 -1.71 6.46 -2.37
N THR A 46 -0.75 5.58 -2.62
CA THR A 46 0.25 5.71 -3.69
C THR A 46 0.08 4.55 -4.66
N LEU A 47 -0.09 4.85 -5.94
CA LEU A 47 -0.25 3.84 -6.99
C LEU A 47 1.07 3.65 -7.75
N SER A 48 1.48 2.42 -7.97
CA SER A 48 2.70 2.10 -8.72
C SER A 48 2.33 1.61 -10.12
N ILE A 49 2.80 2.35 -11.13
CA ILE A 49 2.59 1.99 -12.53
C ILE A 49 3.78 1.17 -12.98
N ALA A 50 3.55 -0.10 -13.32
CA ALA A 50 4.61 -1.00 -13.78
C ALA A 50 5.32 -0.42 -15.01
N GLY A 51 6.66 -0.37 -14.97
CA GLY A 51 7.49 0.20 -16.04
C GLY A 51 7.65 1.73 -16.02
N SER A 52 7.01 2.44 -15.08
CA SER A 52 7.21 3.87 -14.88
C SER A 52 8.11 4.13 -13.68
N SER A 53 9.16 4.95 -13.85
CA SER A 53 9.94 5.50 -12.72
C SER A 53 9.21 6.63 -11.99
N VAL A 54 8.12 7.15 -12.57
CA VAL A 54 7.31 8.22 -11.96
C VAL A 54 6.36 7.60 -10.96
N ILE A 55 6.54 7.96 -9.69
CA ILE A 55 5.60 7.66 -8.60
C ILE A 55 4.60 8.83 -8.55
N PRO A 56 3.31 8.60 -8.84
CA PRO A 56 2.27 9.59 -8.66
C PRO A 56 2.25 10.11 -7.22
N PRO A 57 1.89 11.39 -7.01
CA PRO A 57 1.74 11.93 -5.66
C PRO A 57 0.72 11.12 -4.88
N ALA A 58 0.97 10.97 -3.57
CA ALA A 58 0.04 10.27 -2.70
C ALA A 58 -1.28 11.06 -2.57
N VAL A 59 -2.40 10.36 -2.64
CA VAL A 59 -3.73 10.96 -2.55
C VAL A 59 -4.32 10.68 -1.17
N PRO A 60 -4.64 11.69 -0.35
CA PRO A 60 -5.26 11.49 0.94
C PRO A 60 -6.75 11.15 0.77
N LEU A 61 -7.19 10.04 1.38
CA LEU A 61 -8.56 9.55 1.31
C LEU A 61 -9.03 9.04 2.68
N PRO A 62 -10.36 8.95 2.92
CA PRO A 62 -10.87 8.11 4.00
C PRO A 62 -10.31 6.70 3.89
N ILE A 63 -9.93 6.07 5.01
CA ILE A 63 -9.16 4.82 5.01
C ILE A 63 -9.82 3.70 4.19
N ALA A 64 -11.15 3.53 4.30
CA ALA A 64 -11.88 2.53 3.52
C ALA A 64 -11.80 2.80 2.01
N GLN A 65 -11.98 4.07 1.61
CA GLN A 65 -11.90 4.50 0.22
C GLN A 65 -10.48 4.34 -0.35
N ALA A 66 -9.44 4.57 0.46
CA ALA A 66 -8.05 4.33 0.05
C ALA A 66 -7.83 2.86 -0.35
N PHE A 67 -8.40 1.92 0.41
CA PHE A 67 -8.35 0.50 0.08
C PHE A 67 -9.16 0.15 -1.18
N GLU A 68 -10.34 0.74 -1.36
CA GLU A 68 -11.16 0.55 -2.57
C GLU A 68 -10.40 1.00 -3.83
N VAL A 69 -9.79 2.18 -3.80
CA VAL A 69 -8.98 2.71 -4.92
C VAL A 69 -7.79 1.81 -5.23
N ALA A 70 -7.07 1.36 -4.19
CA ALA A 70 -5.94 0.45 -4.35
C ALA A 70 -6.36 -0.89 -4.98
N ALA A 71 -7.48 -1.45 -4.54
CA ALA A 71 -8.03 -2.70 -5.06
C ALA A 71 -8.52 -2.55 -6.52
N GLU A 72 -9.21 -1.45 -6.84
CA GLU A 72 -9.68 -1.19 -8.20
C GLU A 72 -8.52 -1.01 -9.19
N PHE A 73 -7.49 -0.25 -8.79
CA PHE A 73 -6.29 -0.10 -9.60
C PHE A 73 -5.62 -1.44 -9.89
N ALA A 74 -5.42 -2.27 -8.86
CA ALA A 74 -4.83 -3.59 -9.02
C ALA A 74 -5.67 -4.52 -9.92
N ARG A 75 -7.00 -4.46 -9.79
CA ARG A 75 -7.94 -5.21 -10.65
C ARG A 75 -7.82 -4.80 -12.11
N ASN A 76 -7.70 -3.51 -12.40
CA ASN A 76 -7.60 -3.00 -13.77
C ASN A 76 -6.27 -3.36 -14.43
N LEU A 77 -5.17 -3.43 -13.68
CA LEU A 77 -3.88 -3.90 -14.20
C LEU A 77 -3.84 -5.41 -14.47
N ALA A 78 -4.72 -6.19 -13.85
CA ALA A 78 -4.77 -7.65 -13.98
C ALA A 78 -5.65 -8.13 -15.16
N ARG A 79 -6.42 -7.22 -15.75
CA ARG A 79 -7.17 -7.44 -16.99
C ARG A 79 -6.31 -7.12 -18.19
#